data_AF-A0A842SE31-F1
#
_entry.id   AF-A0A842SE31-F1
#
_cell.length_a   1.000
_cell.length_b   1.000
_cell.length_c   1.000
_cell.angle_alpha   90.00
_cell.angle_beta   90.00
_cell.angle_gamma   90.00
#
_symmetry.space_group_name_H-M   'P 1'
#
loop_
_entity.id
_entity.type
_entity.pdbx_description
1 polymer ?
#
loop_
_entity_poly.entity_id
_entity_poly.type
_entity_poly.pdbx_seq_one_letter_code
_entity_poly.pdbx_strand_id
1 'polypeptide(L)' 'MIPKLKTFILKSKRVLKITKKPDNEEFANVVKVSGLGIIIIGLIGFLIQTIRTLLFRM' A
#
# COMPACT_ATOMS: atom_id res chain seq x y z
N MET A 1 4.59 30.93 17.74
CA MET A 1 4.73 29.81 16.78
C MET A 1 4.15 28.47 17.28
N ILE A 2 4.26 28.18 18.58
CA ILE A 2 3.74 26.98 19.27
C ILE A 2 2.21 26.74 19.20
N PRO A 3 1.30 27.75 19.23
CA PRO A 3 -0.15 27.48 19.27
C PRO A 3 -0.72 26.93 17.95
N LYS A 4 -0.04 27.16 16.82
CA LYS A 4 -0.49 26.64 15.50
C LYS A 4 -0.34 25.11 15.42
N LEU A 5 0.75 24.56 15.97
CA LEU A 5 1.02 23.12 15.95
C LEU A 5 0.03 22.34 16.82
N LYS A 6 -0.25 22.83 18.03
CA LYS A 6 -1.24 22.24 18.95
C LYS A 6 -2.62 22.17 18.32
N THR A 7 -3.02 23.24 17.63
CA THR A 7 -4.30 23.32 16.92
C THR A 7 -4.34 22.38 15.70
N PHE A 8 -3.22 22.22 14.98
CA PHE A 8 -3.11 21.25 13.87
C PHE A 8 -3.29 19.82 14.33
N ILE A 9 -2.59 19.41 15.39
CA ILE A 9 -2.73 18.06 15.96
C ILE A 9 -4.16 17.82 16.44
N LEU A 10 -4.80 18.82 17.07
CA LEU A 10 -6.19 18.71 17.52
C LEU A 10 -7.17 18.54 16.35
N LYS A 11 -6.96 19.27 15.24
CA LYS A 11 -7.75 19.14 14.01
C LYS A 11 -7.54 17.77 13.35
N SER A 12 -6.30 17.32 13.19
CA SER A 12 -6.00 16.00 12.62
C SER A 12 -6.60 14.86 13.44
N LYS A 13 -6.58 14.96 14.78
CA LYS A 13 -7.22 13.97 15.67
C LYS A 13 -8.73 13.89 15.47
N ARG A 14 -9.40 15.01 15.21
CA ARG A 14 -10.83 15.01 14.87
C ARG A 14 -11.10 14.30 13.54
N VAL A 15 -10.29 14.57 12.52
CA VAL A 15 -10.42 13.92 11.20
C VAL A 15 -10.25 12.41 11.32
N LEU A 16 -9.21 11.94 12.01
CA LEU A 16 -8.97 10.50 12.25
C LEU A 16 -10.10 9.81 13.03
N LYS A 17 -10.87 10.56 13.82
CA LYS A 17 -12.03 10.03 14.55
C LYS A 17 -13.31 9.98 13.69
N ILE A 18 -13.39 10.81 12.66
CA ILE A 18 -14.52 10.87 11.71
C ILE A 18 -14.34 9.83 10.60
N THR A 19 -13.10 9.51 10.22
CA THR A 19 -12.82 8.45 9.24
C THR A 19 -13.30 7.10 9.75
N LYS A 20 -14.07 6.38 8.93
CA LYS A 20 -14.54 5.05 9.25
C LYS A 20 -13.36 4.09 9.30
N LYS A 21 -13.18 3.42 10.44
CA LYS A 21 -12.21 2.33 10.56
C LYS A 21 -12.71 1.18 9.68
N PRO A 22 -11.88 0.62 8.78
CA PRO A 22 -12.29 -0.48 7.92
C PRO A 22 -12.71 -1.67 8.77
N ASP A 23 -13.74 -2.37 8.34
CA ASP A 23 -14.11 -3.64 8.95
C ASP A 23 -13.07 -4.72 8.60
N ASN A 24 -12.96 -5.76 9.43
CA ASN A 24 -12.02 -6.86 9.18
C ASN A 24 -12.29 -7.56 7.85
N GLU A 25 -13.56 -7.64 7.42
CA GLU A 25 -13.93 -8.25 6.14
C GLU A 25 -13.51 -7.38 4.95
N GLU A 26 -13.77 -6.06 5.01
CA GLU A 26 -13.32 -5.10 3.99
C GLU A 26 -11.80 -5.09 3.87
N PHE A 27 -11.10 -5.07 5.01
CA PHE A 27 -9.64 -5.11 5.03
C PHE A 27 -9.10 -6.40 4.40
N ALA A 28 -9.66 -7.55 4.77
CA ALA A 28 -9.25 -8.84 4.20
C ALA A 28 -9.47 -8.89 2.68
N ASN A 29 -10.58 -8.35 2.19
CA ASN A 29 -10.87 -8.30 0.75
C ASN A 29 -9.89 -7.40 0.00
N VAL A 30 -9.59 -6.21 0.53
CA VAL A 30 -8.61 -5.29 -0.07
C VAL A 30 -7.21 -5.91 -0.10
N VAL A 31 -6.79 -6.55 1.00
CA VAL A 31 -5.48 -7.21 1.10
C VAL A 31 -5.37 -8.38 0.11
N LYS A 32 -6.42 -9.21 -0.02
CA LYS A 32 -6.43 -10.33 -0.97
C LYS A 32 -6.29 -9.84 -2.41
N VAL A 33 -7.09 -8.84 -2.82
CA VAL A 33 -7.06 -8.30 -4.19
C VAL A 33 -5.72 -7.62 -4.48
N SER A 34 -5.24 -6.80 -3.54
CA SER A 34 -3.95 -6.10 -3.69
C SER A 34 -2.78 -7.07 -3.72
N GLY A 35 -2.79 -8.10 -2.86
CA GLY A 35 -1.79 -9.16 -2.83
C GLY A 35 -1.73 -9.94 -4.15
N LEU A 36 -2.89 -10.25 -4.74
CA LEU A 36 -2.97 -10.87 -6.06
C LEU A 36 -2.33 -10.00 -7.15
N GLY A 37 -2.60 -8.70 -7.14
CA GLY A 37 -1.98 -7.75 -8.06
C GLY A 37 -0.45 -7.69 -7.92
N ILE A 38 0.06 -7.65 -6.69
CA ILE A 38 1.50 -7.63 -6.41
C ILE A 38 2.17 -8.90 -6.93
N ILE A 39 1.57 -10.07 -6.72
CA ILE A 39 2.11 -11.35 -7.20
C ILE A 39 2.18 -11.37 -8.73
N ILE A 40 1.13 -10.94 -9.42
CA ILE A 40 1.09 -10.92 -10.89
C ILE A 40 2.17 -9.99 -11.44
N ILE A 41 2.25 -8.75 -10.94
CA ILE A 41 3.25 -7.77 -11.40
C ILE A 41 4.67 -8.25 -11.07
N GLY A 42 4.87 -8.81 -9.88
CA GLY A 42 6.15 -9.39 -9.45
C GLY A 42 6.59 -10.56 -10.33
N LEU A 43 5.69 -11.45 -10.70
CA LEU A 43 5.96 -12.56 -11.63
C LEU A 43 6.33 -12.06 -13.02
N ILE A 44 5.62 -11.05 -13.55
CA ILE A 44 5.94 -10.48 -14.87
C ILE A 44 7.34 -9.86 -14.85
N GLY A 45 7.66 -9.06 -13.83
CA GLY A 45 9.00 -8.49 -13.67
C GLY A 45 10.08 -9.55 -13.50
N PHE A 46 9.79 -10.60 -12.72
CA PHE A 46 10.68 -11.74 -12.53
C PHE A 46 10.95 -12.46 -13.85
N LEU A 47 9.92 -12.79 -14.63
CA LEU A 47 10.06 -13.47 -15.92
C LEU A 47 10.90 -12.64 -16.90
N ILE A 48 10.66 -11.33 -17.00
CA ILE A 48 11.46 -10.44 -17.85
C ILE A 48 12.94 -10.46 -17.43
N GLN A 49 13.21 -10.38 -16.13
CA GLN A 49 14.58 -10.42 -15.61
C GLN A 49 15.23 -11.78 -15.84
N THR A 50 14.52 -12.88 -15.60
CA THR A 50 15.01 -14.24 -15.83
C THR A 50 15.37 -14.45 -17.30
N ILE A 51 14.49 -14.04 -18.23
CA ILE A 51 14.75 -14.15 -19.67
C ILE A 51 15.95 -13.29 -20.06
N ARG A 52 16.02 -12.03 -19.61
CA ARG A 52 17.18 -11.16 -19.88
C ARG A 52 18.48 -11.74 -19.35
N THR A 53 18.48 -12.24 -18.11
CA THR A 53 19.67 -12.82 -17.50
C THR A 53 20.10 -14.07 -18.26
N LEU A 54 19.18 -14.94 -18.69
CA LEU A 54 19.54 -16.15 -19.43
C LEU A 54 20.08 -15.83 -20.83
N LEU A 55 19.43 -14.90 -21.54
CA LEU A 55 19.79 -14.53 -22.91
C LEU A 55 21.06 -13.65 -22.99
N PHE A 56 21.35 -12.85 -21.97
CA PHE A 56 22.57 -12.03 -21.90
C PHE A 56 23.76 -12.75 -21.25
N ARG A 57 23.52 -13.80 -20.45
CA ARG A 57 24.59 -14.62 -19.84
C ARG A 57 25.17 -15.63 -20.83
N MET A 58 24.40 -16.04 -21.83
CA MET A 58 24.83 -16.93 -22.91
C MET A 58 25.62 -16.14 -23.95
#